data_AF-A0A1V6GT01-F1
#
_entry.id   AF-A0A1V6GT01-F1
#
_cell.length_a   1.000
_cell.length_b   1.000
_cell.length_c   1.000
_cell.angle_alpha   90.00
_cell.angle_beta   90.00
_cell.angle_gamma   90.00
#
_symmetry.space_group_name_H-M   'P 1'
#
loop_
_entity.id
_entity.type
_entity.pdbx_description
1 polymer ?
#
loop_
_entity_poly.entity_id
_entity_poly.type
_entity_poly.pdbx_seq_one_letter_code
_entity_poly.pdbx_strand_id
1 'polypeptide(L)'
;MTKRKTFKVDNQIIEWGPNIFDLQKRPAEQLFLPGLDNRKPLPPFAEWVVYGLYALLDPMNPTATIRTTPTELLEVLEFARDVSAALGDKETYSSDQYKLINESLDLLYTVEIHQAGFWKNYTVPGDKRKKKKDGKRYPFAFRGRILSNYTLIYPPDVDPPEFLPEDQVENISRSKFTDWKVLKRKEGPRPIGIELTLDPRLVNGLTGKDPNIGTTTLPYKIFEIRKSFPKNQTLKRLLLYVLRQANQTMKNQDLDKLAKRLELDTRRQSKTRSDLQRGFEILQSSGVVESFHITPEDTSGKVKFTFTKSKDWYLDNDSDQEEPGDNAGEEEKKAES
;
A
#
# COMPACT_ATOMS: atom_id res chain seq x y z
N MET A 1 -1.27 -19.20 5.64
CA MET A 1 -2.20 -18.07 5.86
C MET A 1 -2.04 -17.52 7.26
N THR A 2 -1.73 -16.23 7.38
CA THR A 2 -1.66 -15.51 8.66
C THR A 2 -3.03 -15.56 9.34
N LYS A 3 -3.08 -15.98 10.63
CA LYS A 3 -4.32 -15.98 11.45
C LYS A 3 -4.94 -14.59 11.65
N ARG A 4 -4.30 -13.53 11.11
CA ARG A 4 -4.64 -12.14 11.34
C ARG A 4 -5.76 -11.72 10.39
N LYS A 5 -6.79 -11.06 10.92
CA LYS A 5 -7.90 -10.50 10.14
C LYS A 5 -7.58 -9.10 9.58
N THR A 6 -6.55 -8.44 10.12
CA THR A 6 -6.17 -7.06 9.82
C THR A 6 -4.65 -6.87 9.77
N PHE A 7 -4.21 -5.79 9.14
CA PHE A 7 -2.82 -5.32 9.12
C PHE A 7 -2.77 -3.77 9.14
N LYS A 8 -1.65 -3.18 9.54
CA LYS A 8 -1.48 -1.72 9.61
C LYS A 8 -0.64 -1.21 8.45
N VAL A 9 -1.07 -0.11 7.84
CA VAL A 9 -0.33 0.60 6.78
C VAL A 9 0.04 1.99 7.26
N ASP A 10 1.25 2.43 6.91
CA ASP A 10 1.68 3.80 7.19
C ASP A 10 0.84 4.80 6.41
N ASN A 11 0.25 5.77 7.11
CA ASN A 11 -0.57 6.81 6.48
C ASN A 11 0.20 7.63 5.45
N GLN A 12 1.53 7.69 5.56
CA GLN A 12 2.40 8.29 4.56
C GLN A 12 2.26 7.63 3.18
N ILE A 13 2.24 6.30 3.12
CA ILE A 13 2.07 5.57 1.86
C ILE A 13 0.68 5.81 1.27
N ILE A 14 -0.37 5.82 2.10
CA ILE A 14 -1.73 6.09 1.64
C ILE A 14 -1.87 7.54 1.13
N GLU A 15 -1.21 8.50 1.77
CA GLU A 15 -1.25 9.91 1.37
C GLU A 15 -0.42 10.21 0.12
N TRP A 16 0.72 9.55 -0.05
CA TRP A 16 1.57 9.71 -1.24
C TRP A 16 1.13 8.84 -2.42
N GLY A 17 0.36 7.78 -2.17
CA GLY A 17 -0.09 6.83 -3.20
C GLY A 17 -0.60 7.52 -4.47
N PRO A 18 -1.49 8.52 -4.37
CA PRO A 18 -1.96 9.32 -5.51
C PRO A 18 -0.88 9.97 -6.39
N ASN A 19 0.26 10.36 -5.81
CA ASN A 19 1.38 11.03 -6.49
C ASN A 19 2.44 10.06 -7.00
N ILE A 20 2.59 8.93 -6.32
CA ILE A 20 3.62 7.92 -6.62
C ILE A 20 3.11 6.93 -7.67
N PHE A 21 1.85 6.52 -7.60
CA PHE A 21 1.26 5.50 -8.46
C PHE A 21 0.28 6.11 -9.46
N ASP A 22 0.39 5.67 -10.71
CA ASP A 22 -0.23 6.38 -11.83
C ASP A 22 -1.77 6.34 -11.79
N LEU A 23 -2.37 7.40 -12.32
CA LEU A 23 -3.79 7.51 -12.64
C LEU A 23 -4.04 7.51 -14.16
N GLN A 24 -3.03 7.23 -14.99
CA GLN A 24 -2.94 7.60 -16.42
C GLN A 24 -2.82 9.12 -16.63
N LYS A 25 -1.97 9.81 -15.87
CA LYS A 25 -1.64 11.21 -16.19
C LYS A 25 -0.35 11.29 -17.01
N ARG A 26 -0.41 10.92 -18.29
CA ARG A 26 0.23 11.74 -19.34
C ARG A 26 -0.65 11.81 -20.59
N PRO A 27 -0.70 12.98 -21.26
CA PRO A 27 -1.12 13.03 -22.66
C PRO A 27 -0.16 12.15 -23.48
N ALA A 28 -0.70 11.44 -24.46
CA ALA A 28 0.09 10.90 -25.55
C ALA A 28 0.94 12.06 -26.12
N GLU A 29 2.20 11.81 -26.44
CA GLU A 29 3.14 12.77 -27.04
C GLU A 29 3.73 13.82 -26.08
N GLN A 30 4.65 13.39 -25.20
CA GLN A 30 5.72 14.28 -24.76
C GLN A 30 7.06 13.64 -25.13
N LEU A 31 7.76 14.30 -26.06
CA LEU A 31 9.07 13.91 -26.57
C LEU A 31 10.04 13.62 -25.42
N PHE A 32 10.70 12.47 -25.53
CA PHE A 32 11.63 11.93 -24.55
C PHE A 32 12.88 12.80 -24.45
N LEU A 33 13.14 13.38 -23.28
CA LEU A 33 14.42 14.00 -22.97
C LEU A 33 15.16 13.12 -21.94
N PRO A 34 16.36 12.60 -22.26
CA PRO A 34 17.21 11.89 -21.32
C PRO A 34 17.52 12.78 -20.10
N GLY A 35 17.34 12.28 -18.88
CA GLY A 35 17.62 12.99 -17.62
C GLY A 35 16.41 13.56 -16.86
N LEU A 36 15.19 13.46 -17.41
CA LEU A 36 13.92 13.87 -16.76
C LEU A 36 13.05 12.67 -16.28
N ASP A 37 13.61 11.47 -16.30
CA ASP A 37 12.91 10.19 -16.13
C ASP A 37 12.43 9.90 -14.68
N ASN A 38 12.82 10.73 -13.69
CA ASN A 38 12.45 10.59 -12.27
C ASN A 38 10.98 10.94 -11.95
N ARG A 39 10.14 11.09 -12.98
CA ARG A 39 8.72 11.49 -12.88
C ARG A 39 7.76 10.50 -13.55
N LYS A 40 8.18 9.24 -13.75
CA LYS A 40 7.24 8.20 -14.17
C LYS A 40 6.60 7.61 -12.92
N PRO A 41 5.29 7.82 -12.72
CA PRO A 41 4.60 7.17 -11.62
C PRO A 41 4.70 5.65 -11.77
N LEU A 42 4.83 4.96 -10.64
CA LEU A 42 4.85 3.51 -10.58
C LEU A 42 3.51 2.94 -11.08
N PRO A 43 3.51 1.73 -11.68
CA PRO A 43 2.29 1.15 -12.20
C PRO A 43 1.28 0.93 -11.07
N PRO A 44 -0.03 1.03 -11.35
CA PRO A 44 -1.01 1.01 -10.28
C PRO A 44 -1.11 -0.30 -9.50
N PHE A 45 -0.61 -1.40 -10.07
CA PHE A 45 -0.52 -2.68 -9.38
C PHE A 45 0.63 -2.73 -8.35
N ALA A 46 1.72 -1.97 -8.55
CA ALA A 46 2.80 -1.92 -7.58
C ALA A 46 2.31 -1.39 -6.22
N GLU A 47 1.31 -0.51 -6.19
CA GLU A 47 0.68 -0.05 -4.94
C GLU A 47 0.01 -1.19 -4.17
N TRP A 48 -0.63 -2.13 -4.87
CA TRP A 48 -1.20 -3.32 -4.24
C TRP A 48 -0.10 -4.22 -3.67
N VAL A 49 1.01 -4.36 -4.39
CA VAL A 49 2.19 -5.08 -3.89
C VAL A 49 2.70 -4.42 -2.61
N VAL A 50 2.82 -3.09 -2.55
CA VAL A 50 3.20 -2.38 -1.32
C VAL A 50 2.28 -2.77 -0.16
N TYR A 51 0.95 -2.74 -0.35
CA TYR A 51 0.02 -3.16 0.72
C TYR A 51 0.17 -4.64 1.10
N GLY A 52 0.45 -5.51 0.13
CA GLY A 52 0.81 -6.91 0.40
C GLY A 52 2.06 -7.04 1.28
N LEU A 53 3.08 -6.20 1.04
CA LEU A 53 4.27 -6.16 1.90
C LEU A 53 3.96 -5.68 3.32
N TYR A 54 3.10 -4.66 3.49
CA TYR A 54 2.64 -4.26 4.82
C TYR A 54 1.87 -5.38 5.54
N ALA A 55 1.12 -6.20 4.81
CA ALA A 55 0.41 -7.34 5.38
C ALA A 55 1.38 -8.44 5.86
N LEU A 56 2.57 -8.54 5.26
CA LEU A 56 3.63 -9.48 5.63
C LEU A 56 4.57 -8.96 6.74
N LEU A 57 4.45 -7.70 7.16
CA LEU A 57 5.28 -7.14 8.22
C LEU A 57 5.03 -7.84 9.57
N ASP A 58 6.09 -7.95 10.37
CA ASP A 58 5.96 -8.25 11.79
C ASP A 58 5.46 -7.00 12.55
N PRO A 59 4.28 -7.02 13.19
CA PRO A 59 3.75 -5.90 13.95
C PRO A 59 4.65 -5.51 15.13
N MET A 60 5.39 -6.47 15.69
CA MET A 60 6.32 -6.20 16.81
C MET A 60 7.64 -5.61 16.31
N ASN A 61 8.03 -5.91 15.06
CA ASN A 61 9.22 -5.35 14.44
C ASN A 61 8.95 -4.97 12.96
N PRO A 62 8.28 -3.82 12.71
CA PRO A 62 7.92 -3.39 11.36
C PRO A 62 9.11 -3.05 10.46
N THR A 63 10.32 -2.97 11.01
CA THR A 63 11.57 -2.74 10.25
C THR A 63 12.33 -4.03 9.94
N ALA A 64 11.84 -5.19 10.41
CA ALA A 64 12.46 -6.47 10.14
C ALA A 64 12.47 -6.79 8.63
N THR A 65 13.43 -7.62 8.23
CA THR A 65 13.44 -8.17 6.87
C THR A 65 12.25 -9.10 6.69
N ILE A 66 11.51 -8.91 5.61
CA ILE A 66 10.42 -9.78 5.20
C ILE A 66 11.04 -10.96 4.44
N ARG A 67 10.81 -12.17 4.96
CA ARG A 67 11.14 -13.43 4.28
C ARG A 67 9.84 -14.03 3.75
N THR A 68 9.73 -14.14 2.44
CA THR A 68 8.53 -14.69 1.81
C THR A 68 8.87 -15.40 0.51
N THR A 69 7.89 -16.04 -0.12
CA THR A 69 8.01 -16.58 -1.47
C THR A 69 7.14 -15.78 -2.45
N PRO A 70 7.44 -15.80 -3.77
CA PRO A 70 6.53 -15.21 -4.76
C PRO A 70 5.11 -15.79 -4.67
N THR A 71 4.99 -17.08 -4.34
CA THR A 71 3.72 -17.78 -4.16
C THR A 71 2.93 -17.25 -2.97
N GLU A 72 3.58 -17.09 -1.81
CA GLU A 72 2.93 -16.50 -0.62
C GLU A 72 2.47 -15.06 -0.88
N LEU A 73 3.24 -14.28 -1.62
CA LEU A 73 2.84 -12.92 -1.97
C LEU A 73 1.64 -12.92 -2.94
N LEU A 74 1.56 -13.87 -3.88
CA LEU A 74 0.37 -14.06 -4.73
C LEU A 74 -0.86 -14.45 -3.90
N GLU A 75 -0.69 -15.31 -2.89
CA GLU A 75 -1.75 -15.69 -1.96
C GLU A 75 -2.26 -14.51 -1.15
N VAL A 76 -1.35 -13.71 -0.56
CA VAL A 76 -1.73 -12.48 0.18
C VAL A 76 -2.48 -11.50 -0.72
N LEU A 77 -2.06 -11.36 -1.97
CA LEU A 77 -2.72 -10.49 -2.96
C LEU A 77 -3.97 -11.12 -3.58
N GLU A 78 -4.40 -12.27 -3.07
CA GLU A 78 -5.62 -12.98 -3.43
C GLU A 78 -5.65 -13.37 -4.92
N PHE A 79 -4.53 -13.72 -5.55
CA PHE A 79 -4.58 -14.20 -6.94
C PHE A 79 -5.29 -15.55 -7.05
N ALA A 80 -6.02 -15.75 -8.16
CA ALA A 80 -6.61 -17.04 -8.48
C ALA A 80 -5.52 -18.02 -8.94
N ARG A 81 -5.64 -19.27 -8.49
CA ARG A 81 -4.83 -20.40 -8.97
C ARG A 81 -5.55 -21.05 -10.16
N ASP A 82 -4.77 -21.46 -11.14
CA ASP A 82 -5.23 -22.19 -12.32
C ASP A 82 -4.76 -23.66 -12.23
N VAL A 83 -5.53 -24.58 -12.84
CA VAL A 83 -5.15 -25.99 -12.94
C VAL A 83 -4.13 -26.16 -14.06
N SER A 84 -2.92 -26.58 -13.72
CA SER A 84 -1.85 -26.78 -14.71
C SER A 84 -1.75 -28.24 -15.15
N ALA A 85 -2.19 -28.51 -16.38
CA ALA A 85 -2.04 -29.82 -17.03
C ALA A 85 -0.57 -30.28 -17.11
N ALA A 86 0.37 -29.33 -17.29
CA ALA A 86 1.80 -29.62 -17.36
C ALA A 86 2.39 -30.10 -16.02
N LEU A 87 1.73 -29.84 -14.90
CA LEU A 87 2.13 -30.29 -13.56
C LEU A 87 1.25 -31.45 -13.05
N GLY A 88 0.53 -32.12 -13.95
CA GLY A 88 -0.40 -33.19 -13.59
C GLY A 88 -1.64 -32.66 -12.88
N ASP A 89 -2.26 -31.62 -13.46
CA ASP A 89 -3.50 -30.98 -12.98
C ASP A 89 -3.41 -30.42 -11.55
N LYS A 90 -2.22 -30.00 -11.13
CA LYS A 90 -2.02 -29.31 -9.86
C LYS A 90 -2.44 -27.84 -9.96
N GLU A 91 -3.11 -27.34 -8.92
CA GLU A 91 -3.39 -25.91 -8.78
C GLU A 91 -2.08 -25.14 -8.62
N THR A 92 -1.85 -24.17 -9.50
CA THR A 92 -0.65 -23.32 -9.49
C THR A 92 -0.97 -21.94 -10.03
N TYR A 93 -0.03 -21.00 -9.88
CA TYR A 93 -0.16 -19.67 -10.45
C TYR A 93 0.44 -19.60 -11.85
N SER A 94 -0.13 -18.75 -12.71
CA SER A 94 0.36 -18.60 -14.08
C SER A 94 1.70 -17.86 -14.11
N SER A 95 2.50 -18.11 -15.16
CA SER A 95 3.80 -17.43 -15.32
C SER A 95 3.66 -15.91 -15.41
N ASP A 96 2.54 -15.41 -15.96
CA ASP A 96 2.25 -13.99 -16.05
C ASP A 96 2.01 -13.36 -14.67
N GLN A 97 1.37 -14.07 -13.74
CA GLN A 97 1.16 -13.59 -12.37
C GLN A 97 2.47 -13.48 -11.60
N TYR A 98 3.35 -14.48 -11.72
CA TYR A 98 4.70 -14.42 -11.14
C TYR A 98 5.51 -13.27 -11.75
N LYS A 99 5.45 -13.11 -13.08
CA LYS A 99 6.12 -12.01 -13.77
C LYS A 99 5.63 -10.65 -13.26
N LEU A 100 4.33 -10.49 -13.07
CA LEU A 100 3.73 -9.24 -12.61
C LEU A 100 4.21 -8.84 -11.20
N ILE A 101 4.37 -9.80 -10.28
CA ILE A 101 4.95 -9.53 -8.96
C ILE A 101 6.42 -9.17 -9.08
N ASN A 102 7.21 -9.96 -9.80
CA ASN A 102 8.64 -9.73 -9.93
C ASN A 102 8.90 -8.34 -10.52
N GLU A 103 8.22 -7.98 -11.61
CA GLU A 103 8.32 -6.65 -12.21
C GLU A 103 7.93 -5.54 -11.23
N SER A 104 6.96 -5.78 -10.34
CA SER A 104 6.57 -4.80 -9.33
C SER A 104 7.65 -4.66 -8.25
N LEU A 105 8.21 -5.75 -7.74
CA LEU A 105 9.29 -5.73 -6.74
C LEU A 105 10.55 -5.06 -7.30
N ASP A 106 10.92 -5.39 -8.53
CA ASP A 106 12.03 -4.76 -9.25
C ASP A 106 11.83 -3.24 -9.32
N LEU A 107 10.62 -2.78 -9.69
CA LEU A 107 10.31 -1.35 -9.73
C LEU A 107 10.36 -0.69 -8.35
N LEU A 108 9.85 -1.34 -7.30
CA LEU A 108 9.87 -0.82 -5.93
C LEU A 108 11.29 -0.68 -5.36
N TYR A 109 12.24 -1.49 -5.84
CA TYR A 109 13.65 -1.46 -5.46
C TYR A 109 14.53 -0.59 -6.35
N THR A 110 14.14 -0.34 -7.60
CA THR A 110 14.96 0.40 -8.57
C THR A 110 14.54 1.86 -8.73
N VAL A 111 13.27 2.19 -8.51
CA VAL A 111 12.75 3.54 -8.75
C VAL A 111 12.95 4.41 -7.52
N GLU A 112 13.78 5.44 -7.67
CA GLU A 112 13.91 6.50 -6.68
C GLU A 112 12.68 7.42 -6.73
N ILE A 113 12.04 7.56 -5.59
CA ILE A 113 10.89 8.43 -5.37
C ILE A 113 11.39 9.67 -4.64
N HIS A 114 11.02 10.84 -5.18
CA HIS A 114 11.19 12.11 -4.53
C HIS A 114 9.83 12.70 -4.20
N GLN A 115 9.51 12.77 -2.91
CA GLN A 115 8.29 13.38 -2.39
C GLN A 115 8.67 14.41 -1.34
N ALA A 116 8.35 15.66 -1.60
CA ALA A 116 8.56 16.74 -0.65
C ALA A 116 7.29 17.59 -0.57
N GLY A 117 7.02 18.15 0.60
CA GLY A 117 5.83 18.93 0.80
C GLY A 117 5.59 19.22 2.26
N PHE A 118 4.32 19.36 2.62
CA PHE A 118 3.92 19.64 3.98
C PHE A 118 2.79 18.73 4.41
N TRP A 119 2.86 18.22 5.64
CA TRP A 119 1.77 17.45 6.21
C TRP A 119 0.57 18.35 6.45
N LYS A 120 -0.56 18.05 5.78
CA LYS A 120 -1.79 18.85 5.90
C LYS A 120 -2.55 18.58 7.20
N ASN A 121 -2.43 17.37 7.77
CA ASN A 121 -3.19 16.93 8.95
C ASN A 121 -2.30 16.37 10.08
N TYR A 122 -1.01 16.72 10.11
CA TYR A 122 -0.14 16.30 11.20
C TYR A 122 -0.42 17.11 12.47
N THR A 123 -0.64 16.38 13.56
CA THR A 123 -0.75 16.90 14.92
C THR A 123 0.44 16.33 15.68
N VAL A 124 1.30 17.19 16.21
CA VAL A 124 2.47 16.75 16.98
C VAL A 124 1.99 16.11 18.27
N PRO A 125 2.56 14.97 18.68
CA PRO A 125 2.30 14.39 20.00
C PRO A 125 2.53 15.43 21.12
N GLY A 126 1.53 15.59 22.00
CA GLY A 126 1.58 16.55 23.11
C GLY A 126 1.00 17.95 22.82
N ASP A 127 0.69 18.28 21.57
CA ASP A 127 0.13 19.59 21.22
C ASP A 127 -1.41 19.56 21.37
N LYS A 128 -1.90 19.87 22.58
CA LYS A 128 -3.35 19.94 22.90
C LYS A 128 -4.03 20.96 22.01
N ARG A 129 -4.65 20.54 20.89
CA ARG A 129 -5.68 21.23 20.07
C ARG A 129 -5.73 22.76 20.25
N LYS A 130 -4.61 23.47 20.18
CA LYS A 130 -4.64 24.92 20.02
C LYS A 130 -4.93 25.10 18.54
N LYS A 131 -6.09 25.68 18.22
CA LYS A 131 -6.39 26.23 16.89
C LYS A 131 -5.09 26.83 16.37
N LYS A 132 -4.47 26.19 15.36
CA LYS A 132 -3.16 26.58 14.83
C LYS A 132 -3.27 28.03 14.38
N LYS A 133 -2.90 28.96 15.27
CA LYS A 133 -3.01 30.40 15.05
C LYS A 133 -1.92 30.88 14.10
N ASP A 134 -0.90 30.06 13.87
CA ASP A 134 0.10 30.23 12.84
C ASP A 134 0.21 28.95 12.03
N GLY A 135 0.15 29.07 10.71
CA GLY A 135 0.25 27.98 9.75
C GLY A 135 1.61 27.27 9.74
N LYS A 136 2.06 26.73 10.88
CA LYS A 136 3.20 25.81 10.98
C LYS A 136 2.85 24.57 10.17
N ARG A 137 3.31 24.59 8.92
CA ARG A 137 3.30 23.46 8.00
C ARG A 137 4.53 22.63 8.33
N TYR A 138 4.35 21.34 8.63
CA TYR A 138 5.47 20.45 8.92
C TYR A 138 6.03 19.96 7.59
N PRO A 139 7.23 20.43 7.19
CA PRO A 139 7.81 19.99 5.95
C PRO A 139 8.15 18.51 6.06
N PHE A 140 7.99 17.80 4.95
CA PHE A 140 8.58 16.48 4.78
C PHE A 140 9.37 16.47 3.50
N ALA A 141 10.42 15.67 3.50
CA ALA A 141 11.20 15.35 2.32
C ALA A 141 11.58 13.88 2.41
N PHE A 142 11.14 13.12 1.43
CA PHE A 142 11.54 11.75 1.21
C PHE A 142 12.23 11.68 -0.14
N ARG A 143 13.44 11.16 -0.10
CA ARG A 143 14.23 10.80 -1.26
C ARG A 143 14.79 9.42 -0.98
N GLY A 144 14.36 8.45 -1.77
CA GLY A 144 14.66 7.04 -1.52
C GLY A 144 13.80 6.12 -2.35
N ARG A 145 13.84 4.84 -2.02
CA ARG A 145 13.11 3.78 -2.71
C ARG A 145 12.08 3.19 -1.75
N ILE A 146 11.09 2.47 -2.27
CA ILE A 146 10.14 1.79 -1.38
C ILE A 146 10.83 0.60 -0.70
N LEU A 147 11.62 -0.16 -1.45
CA LEU A 147 12.47 -1.21 -0.92
C LEU A 147 13.89 -0.70 -0.73
N SER A 148 14.41 -0.85 0.50
CA SER A 148 15.81 -0.59 0.84
C SER A 148 16.70 -1.80 0.56
N ASN A 149 16.15 -3.01 0.63
CA ASN A 149 16.80 -4.27 0.25
C ASN A 149 15.85 -5.17 -0.55
N TYR A 150 16.40 -5.96 -1.47
CA TYR A 150 15.69 -6.98 -2.25
C TYR A 150 16.69 -8.02 -2.79
N THR A 151 16.55 -9.26 -2.34
CA THR A 151 17.45 -10.38 -2.64
C THR A 151 16.65 -11.65 -2.94
N LEU A 152 17.09 -12.41 -3.93
CA LEU A 152 16.52 -13.71 -4.28
C LEU A 152 17.24 -14.83 -3.50
N ILE A 153 16.48 -15.70 -2.83
CA ILE A 153 17.02 -16.83 -2.07
C ILE A 153 16.98 -18.09 -2.94
N TYR A 154 18.11 -18.77 -3.05
CA TYR A 154 18.25 -20.04 -3.77
C TYR A 154 18.44 -21.21 -2.80
N PRO A 155 18.18 -22.46 -3.23
CA PRO A 155 18.48 -23.64 -2.42
C PRO A 155 19.94 -23.68 -1.94
N PRO A 156 20.25 -24.29 -0.78
CA PRO A 156 21.60 -24.30 -0.20
C PRO A 156 22.69 -24.93 -1.09
N ASP A 157 22.29 -25.83 -1.98
CA ASP A 157 23.13 -26.55 -2.95
C ASP A 157 23.34 -25.78 -4.26
N VAL A 158 22.83 -24.55 -4.36
CA VAL A 158 22.84 -23.74 -5.57
C VAL A 158 23.59 -22.44 -5.31
N ASP A 159 24.68 -22.21 -6.06
CA ASP A 159 25.42 -20.96 -5.99
C ASP A 159 24.50 -19.76 -6.32
N PRO A 160 24.45 -18.74 -5.45
CA PRO A 160 23.72 -17.51 -5.74
C PRO A 160 24.23 -16.80 -7.02
N PRO A 161 23.37 -16.03 -7.72
CA PRO A 161 23.73 -15.33 -8.94
C PRO A 161 24.97 -14.43 -8.84
N GLU A 162 25.26 -13.90 -7.65
CA GLU A 162 26.41 -13.03 -7.39
C GLU A 162 27.76 -13.74 -7.54
N PHE A 163 27.78 -15.08 -7.45
CA PHE A 163 28.96 -15.91 -7.59
C PHE A 163 29.10 -16.56 -8.96
N LEU A 164 28.14 -16.34 -9.86
CA LEU A 164 28.14 -16.92 -11.19
C LEU A 164 28.80 -16.00 -12.22
N PRO A 165 29.39 -16.57 -13.27
CA PRO A 165 29.86 -15.81 -14.44
C PRO A 165 28.76 -14.96 -15.09
N GLU A 166 29.13 -13.81 -15.66
CA GLU A 166 28.18 -12.86 -16.28
C GLU A 166 27.36 -13.46 -17.43
N ASP A 167 27.88 -14.46 -18.14
CA ASP A 167 27.16 -15.17 -19.20
C ASP A 167 26.02 -16.05 -18.66
N GLN A 168 26.07 -16.45 -17.38
CA GLN A 168 25.07 -17.30 -16.73
C GLN A 168 24.00 -16.53 -15.96
N VAL A 169 24.15 -15.21 -15.83
CA VAL A 169 23.22 -14.35 -15.09
C VAL A 169 22.58 -13.30 -15.99
N GLU A 170 21.33 -13.00 -15.68
CA GLU A 170 20.61 -11.85 -16.22
C GLU A 170 20.46 -10.79 -15.13
N ASN A 171 20.70 -9.54 -15.48
CA ASN A 171 20.32 -8.42 -14.63
C ASN A 171 18.85 -8.10 -14.90
N ILE A 172 17.98 -8.38 -13.92
CA ILE A 172 16.56 -8.06 -14.00
C ILE A 172 16.24 -6.65 -13.48
N SER A 173 17.23 -5.94 -12.92
CA SER A 173 17.09 -4.53 -12.56
C SER A 173 16.77 -3.69 -13.80
N ARG A 174 15.67 -2.94 -13.74
CA ARG A 174 15.29 -1.95 -14.76
C ARG A 174 15.80 -0.54 -14.45
N SER A 175 16.68 -0.40 -13.46
CA SER A 175 17.27 0.91 -13.12
C SER A 175 18.10 1.43 -14.29
N LYS A 176 17.82 2.66 -14.72
CA LYS A 176 18.66 3.39 -15.68
C LYS A 176 19.64 4.35 -15.00
N PHE A 177 19.56 4.48 -13.67
CA PHE A 177 20.22 5.54 -12.90
C PHE A 177 21.20 5.01 -11.87
N THR A 178 21.26 3.69 -11.68
CA THR A 178 22.14 3.05 -10.72
C THR A 178 22.75 1.79 -11.33
N ASP A 179 24.01 1.51 -11.00
CA ASP A 179 24.71 0.27 -11.40
C ASP A 179 24.26 -0.96 -10.60
N TRP A 180 23.13 -0.84 -9.90
CA TRP A 180 22.64 -1.85 -8.97
C TRP A 180 21.98 -2.96 -9.78
N LYS A 181 22.60 -4.13 -9.75
CA LYS A 181 22.12 -5.30 -10.45
C LYS A 181 21.26 -6.14 -9.50
N VAL A 182 20.07 -6.51 -9.94
CA VAL A 182 19.34 -7.63 -9.34
C VAL A 182 19.68 -8.80 -10.25
N LEU A 183 20.60 -9.64 -9.79
CA LEU A 183 21.09 -10.76 -10.59
C LEU A 183 20.19 -11.97 -10.39
N LYS A 184 19.86 -12.61 -11.50
CA LYS A 184 19.10 -13.85 -11.53
C LYS A 184 19.78 -14.82 -12.48
N ARG A 185 19.74 -16.11 -12.18
CA ARG A 185 20.27 -17.15 -13.07
C ARG A 185 19.46 -17.17 -14.37
N LYS A 186 20.12 -17.21 -15.53
CA LYS A 186 19.45 -17.45 -16.82
C LYS A 186 18.90 -18.87 -16.88
N GLU A 187 19.68 -19.82 -16.37
CA GLU A 187 19.36 -21.25 -16.36
C GLU A 187 19.56 -21.86 -14.97
N GLY A 188 18.81 -22.94 -14.70
CA GLY A 188 18.89 -23.69 -13.45
C GLY A 188 17.70 -23.49 -12.50
N PRO A 189 17.85 -23.87 -11.22
CA PRO A 189 16.76 -23.88 -10.26
C PRO A 189 16.28 -22.45 -9.95
N ARG A 190 14.96 -22.33 -9.80
CA ARG A 190 14.30 -21.06 -9.48
C ARG A 190 14.63 -20.65 -8.03
N PRO A 191 14.60 -19.34 -7.71
CA PRO A 191 14.61 -18.89 -6.34
C PRO A 191 13.49 -19.57 -5.54
N ILE A 192 13.81 -20.04 -4.34
CA ILE A 192 12.86 -20.63 -3.40
C ILE A 192 12.25 -19.58 -2.47
N GLY A 193 12.83 -18.38 -2.40
CA GLY A 193 12.35 -17.31 -1.55
C GLY A 193 12.86 -15.94 -1.99
N ILE A 194 12.37 -14.93 -1.30
CA ILE A 194 12.70 -13.53 -1.45
C ILE A 194 12.93 -12.96 -0.04
N GLU A 195 14.02 -12.23 0.11
CA GLU A 195 14.28 -11.35 1.25
C GLU A 195 14.15 -9.90 0.80
N LEU A 196 13.35 -9.11 1.51
CA LEU A 196 13.16 -7.70 1.20
C LEU A 196 12.94 -6.86 2.47
N THR A 197 13.27 -5.59 2.39
CA THR A 197 13.11 -4.65 3.50
C THR A 197 12.50 -3.36 2.98
N LEU A 198 11.39 -2.90 3.58
CA LEU A 198 10.85 -1.57 3.30
C LEU A 198 11.82 -0.50 3.78
N ASP A 199 11.87 0.65 3.13
CA ASP A 199 12.63 1.79 3.67
C ASP A 199 12.10 2.13 5.07
N PRO A 200 12.97 2.20 6.11
CA PRO A 200 12.54 2.40 7.48
C PRO A 200 11.67 3.66 7.68
N ARG A 201 11.87 4.69 6.85
CA ARG A 201 11.09 5.95 6.90
C ARG A 201 9.65 5.77 6.41
N LEU A 202 9.35 4.68 5.71
CA LEU A 202 8.01 4.33 5.25
C LEU A 202 7.25 3.49 6.29
N VAL A 203 7.88 3.08 7.39
CA VAL A 203 7.22 2.36 8.49
C VAL A 203 7.26 3.16 9.81
N ASN A 204 7.57 4.45 9.73
CA ASN A 204 7.64 5.36 10.86
C ASN A 204 6.32 5.45 11.64
N GLY A 205 5.17 5.43 10.95
CA GLY A 205 3.85 5.39 11.58
C GLY A 205 3.59 4.12 12.37
N LEU A 206 4.17 2.99 11.96
CA LEU A 206 4.03 1.72 12.67
C LEU A 206 4.96 1.65 13.89
N THR A 207 6.13 2.30 13.80
CA THR A 207 7.15 2.29 14.86
C THR A 207 7.07 3.47 15.83
N GLY A 208 6.21 4.46 15.55
CA GLY A 208 6.11 5.71 16.32
C GLY A 208 7.30 6.66 16.13
N LYS A 209 8.23 6.36 15.21
CA LYS A 209 9.40 7.21 14.94
C LYS A 209 8.98 8.50 14.23
N ASP A 210 9.54 9.62 14.64
CA ASP A 210 9.28 10.91 13.99
C ASP A 210 10.13 11.11 12.73
N PRO A 211 9.60 11.79 11.68
CA PRO A 211 8.21 12.21 11.54
C PRO A 211 7.32 11.02 11.13
N ASN A 212 6.11 10.95 11.68
CA ASN A 212 5.06 10.04 11.22
C ASN A 212 3.68 10.71 11.22
N ILE A 213 2.70 10.18 10.47
CA ILE A 213 1.31 10.68 10.48
C ILE A 213 0.32 9.59 10.90
N GLY A 214 0.79 8.67 11.75
CA GLY A 214 0.06 7.50 12.23
C GLY A 214 -0.13 6.39 11.18
N THR A 215 -1.03 5.47 11.48
CA THR A 215 -1.35 4.32 10.62
C THR A 215 -2.84 4.24 10.31
N THR A 216 -3.19 3.43 9.32
CA THR A 216 -4.56 2.97 9.06
C THR A 216 -4.57 1.45 9.17
N THR A 217 -5.48 0.92 9.98
CA THR A 217 -5.75 -0.53 10.05
C THR A 217 -6.63 -0.93 8.87
N LEU A 218 -6.20 -1.93 8.10
CA LEU A 218 -6.90 -2.46 6.94
C LEU A 218 -7.24 -3.94 7.17
N PRO A 219 -8.44 -4.41 6.77
CA PRO A 219 -8.75 -5.84 6.81
C PRO A 219 -8.17 -6.56 5.58
N TYR A 220 -7.80 -7.84 5.71
CA TYR A 220 -7.22 -8.61 4.61
C TYR A 220 -8.15 -8.75 3.39
N LYS A 221 -9.47 -8.78 3.60
CA LYS A 221 -10.48 -8.77 2.53
C LYS A 221 -10.40 -7.56 1.59
N ILE A 222 -9.57 -6.54 1.87
CA ILE A 222 -9.23 -5.49 0.91
C ILE A 222 -8.65 -6.08 -0.40
N PHE A 223 -7.91 -7.19 -0.33
CA PHE A 223 -7.34 -7.87 -1.50
C PHE A 223 -8.39 -8.64 -2.32
N GLU A 224 -9.48 -9.10 -1.70
CA GLU A 224 -10.63 -9.66 -2.43
C GLU A 224 -11.31 -8.55 -3.24
N ILE A 225 -11.56 -7.40 -2.61
CA ILE A 225 -12.21 -6.25 -3.25
C ILE A 225 -11.42 -5.74 -4.46
N ARG A 226 -10.08 -5.78 -4.40
CA ARG A 226 -9.21 -5.44 -5.54
C ARG A 226 -9.63 -6.19 -6.82
N LYS A 227 -10.03 -7.46 -6.73
CA LYS A 227 -10.43 -8.31 -7.88
C LYS A 227 -11.59 -7.69 -8.66
N SER A 228 -12.51 -7.04 -7.95
CA SER A 228 -13.70 -6.44 -8.54
C SER A 228 -13.40 -5.21 -9.39
N PHE A 229 -12.23 -4.58 -9.21
CA PHE A 229 -11.88 -3.36 -9.94
C PHE A 229 -10.37 -3.12 -10.12
N PRO A 230 -9.63 -4.05 -10.75
CA PRO A 230 -8.16 -4.00 -10.83
C PRO A 230 -7.61 -2.75 -11.53
N LYS A 231 -8.41 -2.15 -12.43
CA LYS A 231 -8.02 -0.99 -13.24
C LYS A 231 -8.63 0.35 -12.77
N ASN A 232 -9.55 0.34 -11.79
CA ASN A 232 -10.24 1.56 -11.38
C ASN A 232 -9.48 2.28 -10.24
N GLN A 233 -8.56 3.16 -10.63
CA GLN A 233 -7.74 3.91 -9.67
C GLN A 233 -8.54 4.93 -8.86
N THR A 234 -9.56 5.56 -9.45
CA THR A 234 -10.47 6.45 -8.72
C THR A 234 -11.15 5.71 -7.57
N LEU A 235 -11.65 4.51 -7.84
CA LEU A 235 -12.29 3.67 -6.84
C LEU A 235 -11.31 3.20 -5.76
N LYS A 236 -10.08 2.80 -6.12
CA LYS A 236 -9.04 2.47 -5.13
C LYS A 236 -8.72 3.65 -4.22
N ARG A 237 -8.55 4.85 -4.78
CA ARG A 237 -8.28 6.07 -4.00
C ARG A 237 -9.45 6.41 -3.08
N LEU A 238 -10.68 6.26 -3.57
CA LEU A 238 -11.89 6.46 -2.78
C LEU A 238 -12.00 5.43 -1.64
N LEU A 239 -11.73 4.15 -1.92
CA LEU A 239 -11.68 3.07 -0.93
C LEU A 239 -10.71 3.43 0.19
N LEU A 240 -9.46 3.75 -0.15
CA LEU A 240 -8.42 4.10 0.83
C LEU A 240 -8.80 5.35 1.63
N TYR A 241 -9.43 6.34 0.99
CA TYR A 241 -9.95 7.51 1.70
C TYR A 241 -11.03 7.13 2.72
N VAL A 242 -11.99 6.28 2.33
CA VAL A 242 -13.04 5.77 3.22
C VAL A 242 -12.42 5.03 4.41
N LEU A 243 -11.51 4.08 4.15
CA LEU A 243 -10.87 3.28 5.20
C LEU A 243 -10.03 4.11 6.17
N ARG A 244 -9.37 5.17 5.68
CA ARG A 244 -8.59 6.10 6.52
C ARG A 244 -9.44 6.96 7.47
N GLN A 245 -10.75 7.11 7.24
CA GLN A 245 -11.57 7.93 8.14
C GLN A 245 -11.72 7.24 9.50
N ALA A 246 -11.35 7.93 10.57
CA ALA A 246 -11.47 7.39 11.92
C ALA A 246 -12.93 7.22 12.34
N ASN A 247 -13.83 8.11 11.90
CA ASN A 247 -15.26 8.00 12.22
C ASN A 247 -15.94 6.96 11.33
N GLN A 248 -16.91 6.24 11.88
CA GLN A 248 -17.77 5.36 11.09
C GLN A 248 -18.60 6.16 10.08
N THR A 249 -19.16 7.30 10.51
CA THR A 249 -19.99 8.17 9.67
C THR A 249 -19.29 9.51 9.45
N MET A 250 -19.17 9.92 8.19
CA MET A 250 -18.71 11.23 7.78
C MET A 250 -19.88 12.02 7.22
N LYS A 251 -20.22 13.16 7.85
CA LYS A 251 -21.40 13.96 7.48
C LYS A 251 -21.00 15.26 6.77
N ASN A 252 -21.82 15.67 5.79
CA ASN A 252 -21.78 16.98 5.15
C ASN A 252 -20.39 17.41 4.62
N GLN A 253 -19.65 16.46 4.06
CA GLN A 253 -18.34 16.70 3.47
C GLN A 253 -18.47 17.31 2.08
N ASP A 254 -17.48 18.09 1.66
CA ASP A 254 -17.48 18.77 0.35
C ASP A 254 -16.90 17.83 -0.73
N LEU A 255 -17.71 17.50 -1.74
CA LEU A 255 -17.37 16.53 -2.77
C LEU A 255 -16.23 17.02 -3.68
N ASP A 256 -16.17 18.32 -3.99
CA ASP A 256 -15.11 18.88 -4.82
C ASP A 256 -13.78 18.97 -4.06
N LYS A 257 -13.83 19.18 -2.74
CA LYS A 257 -12.65 19.04 -1.88
C LYS A 257 -12.16 17.59 -1.82
N LEU A 258 -13.07 16.61 -1.81
CA LEU A 258 -12.70 15.20 -1.92
C LEU A 258 -12.01 14.93 -3.26
N ALA A 259 -12.58 15.39 -4.38
CA ALA A 259 -11.97 15.23 -5.71
C ALA A 259 -10.54 15.79 -5.77
N LYS A 260 -10.31 16.98 -5.18
CA LYS A 260 -8.97 17.57 -5.03
C LYS A 260 -8.05 16.71 -4.17
N ARG A 261 -8.55 16.16 -3.06
CA ARG A 261 -7.78 15.31 -2.13
C ARG A 261 -7.36 13.99 -2.78
N LEU A 262 -8.19 13.42 -3.64
CA LEU A 262 -7.91 12.21 -4.39
C LEU A 262 -7.11 12.47 -5.69
N GLU A 263 -6.75 13.73 -5.95
CA GLU A 263 -6.00 14.21 -7.13
C GLU A 263 -6.65 13.88 -8.49
N LEU A 264 -7.98 13.85 -8.50
CA LEU A 264 -8.80 13.60 -9.70
C LEU A 264 -8.79 14.83 -10.64
N ASP A 265 -9.29 14.68 -11.87
CA ASP A 265 -9.37 15.79 -12.82
C ASP A 265 -10.48 16.77 -12.43
N THR A 266 -10.11 17.87 -11.78
CA THR A 266 -11.06 18.91 -11.34
C THR A 266 -11.50 19.85 -12.46
N ARG A 267 -10.96 19.74 -13.68
CA ARG A 267 -11.41 20.55 -14.84
C ARG A 267 -12.74 20.05 -15.38
N ARG A 268 -13.01 18.75 -15.23
CA ARG A 268 -14.27 18.09 -15.64
C ARG A 268 -15.13 17.80 -14.41
N GLN A 269 -15.49 18.83 -13.65
CA GLN A 269 -16.16 18.68 -12.34
C GLN A 269 -17.39 17.77 -12.40
N SER A 270 -18.29 17.97 -13.36
CA SER A 270 -19.50 17.14 -13.51
C SER A 270 -19.16 15.65 -13.69
N LYS A 271 -18.21 15.33 -14.59
CA LYS A 271 -17.74 13.95 -14.78
C LYS A 271 -17.11 13.39 -13.52
N THR A 272 -16.23 14.15 -12.86
CA THR A 272 -15.54 13.70 -11.65
C THR A 272 -16.51 13.47 -10.48
N ARG A 273 -17.54 14.30 -10.35
CA ARG A 273 -18.64 14.08 -9.37
C ARG A 273 -19.40 12.79 -9.68
N SER A 274 -19.73 12.54 -10.96
CA SER A 274 -20.37 11.30 -11.39
C SER A 274 -19.49 10.06 -11.17
N ASP A 275 -18.20 10.14 -11.47
CA ASP A 275 -17.24 9.06 -11.23
C ASP A 275 -17.11 8.74 -9.73
N LEU A 276 -17.14 9.77 -8.86
CA LEU A 276 -17.14 9.60 -7.40
C LEU A 276 -18.45 8.97 -6.90
N GLN A 277 -19.60 9.42 -7.41
CA GLN A 277 -20.89 8.82 -7.08
C GLN A 277 -20.89 7.33 -7.43
N ARG A 278 -20.52 6.98 -8.67
CA ARG A 278 -20.40 5.58 -9.10
C ARG A 278 -19.40 4.80 -8.25
N GLY A 279 -18.32 5.45 -7.82
CA GLY A 279 -17.38 4.87 -6.87
C GLY A 279 -18.04 4.47 -5.55
N PHE A 280 -18.84 5.37 -4.96
CA PHE A 280 -19.59 5.07 -3.73
C PHE A 280 -20.64 3.97 -3.95
N GLU A 281 -21.33 3.94 -5.09
CA GLU A 281 -22.28 2.87 -5.44
C GLU A 281 -21.60 1.49 -5.48
N ILE A 282 -20.39 1.42 -6.05
CA ILE A 282 -19.60 0.18 -6.07
C ILE A 282 -19.14 -0.20 -4.66
N LEU A 283 -18.68 0.76 -3.86
CA LEU A 283 -18.28 0.51 -2.46
C LEU A 283 -19.46 0.05 -1.61
N GLN A 284 -20.66 0.56 -1.88
CA GLN A 284 -21.88 0.12 -1.21
C GLN A 284 -22.24 -1.32 -1.61
N SER A 285 -22.23 -1.60 -2.92
CA SER A 285 -22.50 -2.94 -3.46
C SER A 285 -21.48 -3.98 -2.99
N SER A 286 -20.24 -3.56 -2.71
CA SER A 286 -19.16 -4.40 -2.18
C SER A 286 -19.19 -4.53 -0.65
N GLY A 287 -20.18 -3.93 0.02
CA GLY A 287 -20.33 -3.98 1.48
C GLY A 287 -19.31 -3.16 2.27
N VAL A 288 -18.51 -2.28 1.63
CA VAL A 288 -17.56 -1.38 2.32
C VAL A 288 -18.30 -0.23 3.00
N VAL A 289 -19.29 0.31 2.28
CA VAL A 289 -20.13 1.42 2.71
C VAL A 289 -21.54 0.89 2.93
N GLU A 290 -22.14 1.15 4.08
CA GLU A 290 -23.50 0.73 4.37
C GLU A 290 -24.50 1.67 3.67
N SER A 291 -24.23 2.97 3.77
CA SER A 291 -25.04 4.01 3.16
C SER A 291 -24.18 5.18 2.72
N PHE A 292 -24.56 5.81 1.62
CA PHE A 292 -24.04 7.10 1.21
C PHE A 292 -25.17 7.97 0.66
N HIS A 293 -24.99 9.27 0.75
CA HIS A 293 -25.90 10.25 0.20
C HIS A 293 -25.10 11.43 -0.35
N ILE A 294 -25.39 11.83 -1.59
CA ILE A 294 -24.83 13.03 -2.20
C ILE A 294 -25.99 14.03 -2.30
N THR A 295 -25.87 15.12 -1.56
CA THR A 295 -26.83 16.22 -1.63
C THR A 295 -26.46 17.11 -2.81
N PRO A 296 -27.40 17.35 -3.74
CA PRO A 296 -27.17 18.24 -4.87
C PRO A 296 -26.84 19.66 -4.39
N GLU A 297 -26.35 20.46 -5.32
CA GLU A 297 -25.79 21.78 -5.08
C GLU A 297 -26.68 22.63 -4.16
N ASP A 298 -26.15 23.00 -3.00
CA ASP A 298 -26.86 23.86 -2.05
C ASP A 298 -26.77 25.34 -2.47
N THR A 299 -27.43 26.22 -1.72
CA THR A 299 -27.37 27.68 -1.94
C THR A 299 -25.95 28.28 -1.89
N SER A 300 -24.95 27.51 -1.43
CA SER A 300 -23.53 27.91 -1.42
C SER A 300 -22.74 27.43 -2.65
N GLY A 301 -23.40 26.80 -3.63
CA GLY A 301 -22.76 26.26 -4.83
C GLY A 301 -21.94 25.00 -4.58
N LYS A 302 -22.19 24.29 -3.46
CA LYS A 302 -21.39 23.13 -3.06
C LYS A 302 -22.21 21.86 -3.08
N VAL A 303 -21.63 20.82 -3.67
CA VAL A 303 -22.16 19.46 -3.59
C VAL A 303 -21.58 18.80 -2.35
N LYS A 304 -22.47 18.32 -1.49
CA LYS A 304 -22.09 17.69 -0.22
C LYS A 304 -22.31 16.19 -0.28
N PHE A 305 -21.50 15.44 0.47
CA PHE A 305 -21.69 14.01 0.62
C PHE A 305 -21.61 13.58 2.08
N THR A 306 -22.32 12.49 2.38
CA THR A 306 -22.30 11.78 3.64
C THR A 306 -22.12 10.30 3.33
N PHE A 307 -21.33 9.58 4.12
CA PHE A 307 -21.27 8.12 4.04
C PHE A 307 -21.07 7.50 5.42
N THR A 308 -21.47 6.23 5.54
CA THR A 308 -21.33 5.39 6.72
C THR A 308 -20.60 4.11 6.33
N LYS A 309 -19.49 3.81 6.99
CA LYS A 309 -18.77 2.54 6.82
C LYS A 309 -19.59 1.39 7.40
N SER A 310 -19.63 0.28 6.68
CA SER A 310 -20.18 -0.98 7.18
C SER A 310 -19.38 -1.46 8.40
N LYS A 311 -20.04 -2.19 9.31
CA LYS A 311 -19.43 -2.69 10.56
C LYS A 311 -18.13 -3.45 10.32
N ASP A 312 -18.10 -4.35 9.34
CA ASP A 312 -16.92 -5.17 9.04
C ASP A 312 -15.74 -4.37 8.45
N TRP A 313 -15.94 -3.09 8.14
CA TRP A 313 -14.92 -2.17 7.61
C TRP A 313 -14.67 -0.98 8.55
N TYR A 314 -15.38 -0.94 9.68
CA TYR A 314 -15.16 -0.02 10.77
C TYR A 314 -14.36 -0.74 11.86
N LEU A 315 -13.04 -0.60 11.77
CA LEU A 315 -12.12 -1.16 12.75
C LEU A 315 -11.84 -0.06 13.78
N ASP A 316 -12.44 -0.18 14.97
CA ASP A 316 -12.08 0.69 16.09
C ASP A 316 -10.61 0.44 16.45
N ASN A 317 -9.79 1.49 16.42
CA ASN A 317 -8.34 1.40 16.65
C ASN A 317 -7.98 0.92 18.07
N ASP A 318 -8.95 0.79 18.97
CA ASP A 318 -8.74 0.52 20.39
C ASP A 318 -8.45 -0.97 20.69
N SER A 319 -8.83 -1.92 19.82
CA SER A 319 -8.65 -3.36 20.10
C SER A 319 -7.28 -3.93 19.71
N ASP A 320 -6.42 -3.16 19.04
CA ASP A 320 -5.05 -3.59 18.65
C ASP A 320 -3.96 -2.99 19.58
N GLN A 321 -4.36 -2.53 20.77
CA GLN A 321 -3.48 -2.15 21.88
C GLN A 321 -3.55 -3.14 23.05
N GLU A 322 -3.85 -4.42 22.80
CA GLU A 322 -3.45 -5.46 23.75
C GLU A 322 -1.92 -5.50 23.76
N GLU A 323 -1.32 -4.77 24.71
CA GLU A 323 -0.02 -5.13 25.25
C GLU A 323 -0.06 -6.64 25.52
N PRO A 324 0.95 -7.43 25.11
CA PRO A 324 1.02 -8.81 25.55
C PRO A 324 1.07 -8.78 27.07
N GLY A 325 -0.06 -9.14 27.69
CA GLY A 325 -0.23 -9.02 29.12
C GLY A 325 0.89 -9.74 29.84
N ASP A 326 1.52 -9.02 30.76
CA ASP A 326 2.25 -9.58 31.89
C ASP A 326 1.28 -10.44 32.72
N ASN A 327 0.98 -11.64 32.22
CA ASN A 327 0.42 -12.74 33.00
C ASN A 327 1.48 -13.83 33.06
N ALA A 328 2.64 -13.47 33.59
CA ALA A 328 3.67 -14.40 34.04
C ALA A 328 4.14 -13.93 35.42
N GLY A 329 3.34 -14.20 36.44
CA GLY A 329 3.80 -14.15 37.83
C GLY A 329 2.85 -13.49 38.82
N GLU A 330 1.63 -14.00 38.96
CA GLU A 330 0.87 -13.76 40.20
C GLU A 330 -0.15 -14.86 40.51
N GLU A 331 0.20 -16.13 40.27
CA GLU A 331 -0.50 -17.28 40.85
C GLU A 331 0.52 -18.34 41.24
N GLU A 332 1.12 -18.21 42.44
CA GLU A 332 1.53 -19.31 43.31
C GLU A 332 2.25 -18.77 44.55
N LYS A 333 1.48 -18.60 45.64
CA LYS A 333 1.84 -19.00 47.03
C LYS A 333 0.82 -18.44 48.02
N LYS A 334 -0.35 -19.09 48.05
CA LYS A 334 -1.19 -19.20 49.25
C LYS A 334 -1.72 -20.64 49.33
N ALA A 335 -0.91 -21.47 49.97
CA ALA A 335 -1.13 -22.82 50.52
C ALA A 335 0.30 -23.39 50.59
N GLU A 336 0.89 -23.81 51.70
CA GLU A 336 0.38 -24.45 52.92
C GLU A 336 1.36 -24.18 54.08
N SER A 337 0.82 -24.29 55.30
CA SER A 337 1.50 -24.51 56.61
C SER A 337 2.21 -23.36 57.30
#